data_AF-A0A6J6DAC1-F1
#
_entry.id   AF-A0A6J6DAC1-F1
#
_cell.length_a   1.000
_cell.length_b   1.000
_cell.length_c   1.000
_cell.angle_alpha   90.00
_cell.angle_beta   90.00
_cell.angle_gamma   90.00
#
_symmetry.space_group_name_H-M   'P 1'
#
loop_
_entity.id
_entity.type
_entity.pdbx_description
1 polymer ?
#
loop_
_entity_poly.entity_id
_entity_poly.type
_entity_poly.pdbx_seq_one_letter_code
_entity_poly.pdbx_strand_id
1 'polypeptide(L)'
;MDREKEIVLTRLPEISDSLADQVARIVRSIRQLELKKSPSVSETLDWAKTLLLLGVESITEAEAVETLNILLKYQSDIAKASKELQGDSGAKKPGVPRTS
;
A
#
# COMPACT_ATOMS: atom_id res chain seq x y z
N MET A 1 13.23 5.33 -9.25
CA MET A 1 13.05 5.21 -7.80
C MET A 1 11.78 5.95 -7.44
N ASP A 2 10.87 5.30 -6.72
CA ASP A 2 9.63 5.94 -6.25
C ASP A 2 9.97 6.86 -5.07
N ARG A 3 9.52 8.11 -5.14
CA ARG A 3 9.80 9.15 -4.13
C ARG A 3 9.37 8.72 -2.72
N GLU A 4 8.29 7.93 -2.61
CA GLU A 4 7.86 7.37 -1.33
C GLU A 4 8.87 6.39 -0.73
N LYS A 5 9.48 5.51 -1.55
CA LYS A 5 10.46 4.52 -1.09
C LYS A 5 11.69 5.21 -0.49
N GLU A 6 12.21 6.23 -1.16
CA GLU A 6 13.36 7.01 -0.67
C GLU A 6 13.07 7.68 0.67
N ILE A 7 11.86 8.24 0.83
CA ILE A 7 11.43 8.86 2.07
C ILE A 7 11.35 7.82 3.20
N VAL A 8 10.78 6.65 2.93
CA VAL A 8 10.67 5.56 3.90
C VAL A 8 12.06 5.07 4.34
N LEU A 9 12.96 4.76 3.41
CA LEU A 9 14.32 4.31 3.72
C LEU A 9 15.13 5.36 4.49
N THR A 10 14.95 6.65 4.17
CA THR A 10 15.65 7.73 4.86
C THR A 10 15.15 7.90 6.30
N ARG A 11 13.86 7.69 6.54
CA ARG A 11 13.21 7.93 7.84
C ARG A 11 13.21 6.70 8.74
N LEU A 12 13.24 5.51 8.15
CA LEU A 12 13.22 4.21 8.83
C LEU A 12 14.42 3.39 8.34
N PRO A 13 15.64 3.66 8.83
CA PRO A 13 16.83 2.95 8.37
C PRO A 13 16.84 1.45 8.72
N GLU A 14 15.99 1.03 9.65
CA GLU A 14 15.82 -0.37 10.07
C GLU A 14 14.87 -1.17 9.17
N ILE A 15 14.12 -0.50 8.29
CA ILE A 15 13.19 -1.17 7.39
C ILE A 15 13.96 -1.88 6.27
N SER A 16 13.50 -3.07 5.87
CA SER A 16 14.07 -3.75 4.71
C SER A 16 13.69 -3.03 3.41
N ASP A 17 14.57 -3.09 2.40
CA ASP A 17 14.29 -2.50 1.08
C ASP A 17 13.02 -3.09 0.46
N SER A 18 12.79 -4.40 0.64
CA SER A 18 11.58 -5.10 0.20
C SER A 18 10.32 -4.55 0.85
N LEU A 19 10.34 -4.33 2.17
CA LEU A 19 9.17 -3.80 2.88
C LEU A 19 8.89 -2.34 2.49
N ALA A 20 9.94 -1.51 2.39
CA ALA A 20 9.80 -0.13 1.92
C ALA A 20 9.21 -0.04 0.50
N ASP A 21 9.62 -0.96 -0.36
CA ASP A 21 9.17 -1.08 -1.76
C ASP A 21 7.70 -1.56 -1.84
N GLN A 22 7.30 -2.52 -1.02
CA GLN A 22 5.88 -2.93 -0.88
C GLN A 22 5.01 -1.80 -0.34
N VAL A 23 5.46 -1.09 0.71
CA VAL A 23 4.75 0.08 1.25
C VAL A 23 4.53 1.13 0.16
N ALA A 24 5.59 1.50 -0.56
CA ALA A 24 5.51 2.51 -1.61
C ALA A 24 4.52 2.11 -2.72
N ARG A 25 4.54 0.85 -3.16
CA ARG A 25 3.58 0.34 -4.16
C ARG A 25 2.12 0.42 -3.68
N ILE A 26 1.86 -0.03 -2.45
CA ILE A 26 0.50 -0.05 -1.90
C ILE A 26 -0.04 1.37 -1.75
N VAL A 27 0.74 2.26 -1.14
CA VAL A 27 0.34 3.67 -0.96
C VAL A 27 0.10 4.35 -2.31
N ARG A 28 0.94 4.08 -3.31
CA ARG A 28 0.76 4.62 -4.66
C ARG A 28 -0.54 4.15 -5.30
N SER A 29 -0.87 2.87 -5.17
CA SER A 29 -2.12 2.31 -5.70
C SER A 29 -3.33 2.93 -4.99
N ILE A 30 -3.28 3.07 -3.66
CA ILE A 30 -4.33 3.75 -2.87
C ILE A 30 -4.49 5.21 -3.30
N ARG A 31 -3.39 5.94 -3.60
CA ARG A 31 -3.44 7.33 -4.06
C ARG A 31 -4.04 7.51 -5.46
N GLN A 32 -4.10 6.45 -6.26
CA GLN A 32 -4.78 6.46 -7.56
C GLN A 32 -6.29 6.29 -7.44
N LEU A 33 -6.79 5.88 -6.28
CA LEU A 33 -8.23 5.79 -6.02
C LEU A 33 -8.86 7.17 -5.82
N GLU A 34 -10.13 7.29 -6.20
CA GLU A 34 -10.94 8.47 -5.86
C GLU A 34 -11.34 8.43 -4.38
N LEU A 35 -10.41 8.86 -3.52
CA LEU A 35 -10.60 8.97 -2.08
C LEU A 35 -11.10 10.36 -1.69
N LYS A 36 -11.81 10.46 -0.56
CA LYS A 36 -12.12 11.78 0.02
C LYS A 36 -10.85 12.47 0.49
N LYS A 37 -9.93 11.72 1.10
CA LYS A 37 -8.64 12.22 1.53
C LYS A 37 -7.56 11.18 1.27
N SER A 38 -6.64 11.51 0.37
CA SER A 38 -5.47 10.67 0.09
C SER A 38 -4.51 10.67 1.29
N PRO A 39 -3.84 9.53 1.56
CA PRO A 39 -2.88 9.42 2.65
C PRO A 39 -1.66 10.31 2.40
N SER A 40 -1.23 11.07 3.41
CA SER A 40 -0.02 11.90 3.33
C SER A 40 1.25 11.07 3.53
N VAL A 41 2.39 11.72 3.33
CA VAL A 41 3.71 11.12 3.60
C VAL A 41 3.85 10.74 5.07
N SER A 42 3.32 11.54 6.01
CA SER A 42 3.39 11.23 7.44
C SER A 42 2.61 9.97 7.78
N GLU A 43 1.41 9.79 7.22
CA GLU A 43 0.60 8.56 7.39
C GLU A 43 1.30 7.34 6.78
N THR A 44 1.99 7.52 5.65
CA THR A 44 2.80 6.45 5.02
C THR A 44 3.95 5.99 5.92
N LEU A 45 4.65 6.95 6.53
CA LEU A 45 5.75 6.67 7.45
C LEU A 45 5.27 6.01 8.75
N ASP A 46 4.14 6.47 9.29
CA ASP A 46 3.53 5.89 10.48
C ASP A 46 3.14 4.42 10.22
N TRP A 47 2.52 4.15 9.07
CA TRP A 47 2.18 2.80 8.65
C TRP A 47 3.40 1.90 8.46
N ALA A 48 4.43 2.36 7.75
CA ALA A 48 5.67 1.63 7.58
C ALA A 48 6.36 1.30 8.91
N LYS A 49 6.32 2.25 9.86
CA LYS A 49 6.85 2.06 11.21
C LYS A 49 6.03 1.04 11.98
N THR A 50 4.70 1.07 11.88
CA THR A 50 3.85 0.07 12.54
C THR A 50 4.13 -1.33 12.01
N LEU A 51 4.25 -1.50 10.69
CA LEU A 51 4.59 -2.80 10.08
C LEU A 51 5.94 -3.32 10.59
N LEU A 52 6.95 -2.45 10.68
CA LEU A 52 8.25 -2.78 11.26
C LEU A 52 8.13 -3.21 12.73
N LEU A 53 7.35 -2.48 13.53
CA LEU A 53 7.13 -2.78 14.96
C LEU A 53 6.33 -4.07 15.19
N LEU A 54 5.44 -4.43 14.26
CA LEU A 54 4.72 -5.69 14.25
C LEU A 54 5.60 -6.87 13.80
N GLY A 55 6.83 -6.61 13.33
CA GLY A 55 7.72 -7.64 12.80
C GLY A 55 7.29 -8.15 11.43
N VAL A 56 6.51 -7.37 10.67
CA VAL A 56 6.07 -7.74 9.33
C VAL A 56 7.24 -7.58 8.35
N GLU A 57 7.72 -8.69 7.81
CA GLU A 57 8.78 -8.69 6.80
C GLU A 57 8.24 -8.58 5.36
N SER A 58 7.00 -9.02 5.13
CA SER A 58 6.31 -8.92 3.87
C SER A 58 4.82 -8.67 4.09
N ILE A 59 4.27 -7.69 3.38
CA ILE A 59 2.87 -7.29 3.51
C ILE A 59 1.98 -8.29 2.76
N THR A 60 1.13 -9.01 3.50
CA THR A 60 0.07 -9.83 2.92
C THR A 60 -1.20 -9.00 2.71
N GLU A 61 -2.15 -9.49 1.92
CA GLU A 61 -3.44 -8.82 1.73
C GLU A 61 -4.19 -8.61 3.05
N ALA A 62 -4.16 -9.60 3.96
CA ALA A 62 -4.79 -9.50 5.27
C ALA A 62 -4.14 -8.39 6.10
N GLU A 63 -2.81 -8.43 6.24
CA GLU A 63 -2.04 -7.41 6.98
C GLU A 63 -2.29 -6.01 6.43
N ALA A 64 -2.31 -5.86 5.10
CA ALA A 64 -2.57 -4.59 4.45
C ALA A 64 -3.98 -4.08 4.83
N VAL A 65 -5.00 -4.92 4.71
CA VAL A 65 -6.39 -4.55 5.01
C VAL A 65 -6.60 -4.21 6.49
N GLU A 66 -6.03 -5.00 7.40
CA GLU A 66 -6.14 -4.79 8.85
C GLU A 66 -5.47 -3.50 9.32
N THR A 67 -4.45 -3.04 8.59
CA THR A 67 -3.67 -1.84 8.93
C THR A 67 -4.03 -0.60 8.09
N LEU A 68 -5.02 -0.67 7.20
CA LEU A 68 -5.48 0.46 6.37
C LEU A 68 -5.99 1.66 7.19
N ASN A 69 -6.49 1.43 8.40
CA ASN A 69 -6.94 2.47 9.33
C ASN A 69 -5.81 3.44 9.76
N ILE A 70 -4.56 3.01 9.62
CA ILE A 70 -3.38 3.83 9.89
C ILE A 70 -3.22 4.86 8.78
N LEU A 71 -3.38 4.43 7.52
CA LEU A 71 -3.30 5.28 6.32
C LEU A 71 -4.53 6.16 6.10
N LEU A 72 -5.73 5.62 6.35
CA LEU A 72 -7.00 6.24 5.96
C LEU A 72 -7.90 6.41 7.19
N LYS A 73 -8.49 7.60 7.33
CA LYS A 73 -9.38 7.93 8.47
C LYS A 73 -10.86 7.82 8.15
N TYR A 74 -11.23 7.81 6.87
CA TYR A 74 -12.62 7.70 6.43
C TYR A 74 -12.96 6.24 6.12
N GLN A 75 -13.99 5.69 6.75
CA GLN A 75 -14.42 4.30 6.49
C GLN A 75 -14.78 4.04 5.02
N SER A 76 -15.32 5.04 4.31
CA SER A 76 -15.57 4.95 2.87
C SER A 76 -14.28 4.76 2.07
N ASP A 77 -13.20 5.42 2.47
CA ASP A 77 -11.90 5.34 1.80
C ASP A 77 -11.22 4.00 2.15
N ILE A 78 -11.31 3.56 3.40
CA ILE A 78 -10.85 2.23 3.84
C ILE A 78 -11.54 1.15 3.01
N ALA A 79 -12.87 1.18 2.88
CA ALA A 79 -13.61 0.19 2.11
C ALA A 79 -13.19 0.15 0.62
N LYS A 80 -12.92 1.32 0.01
CA LYS A 80 -12.40 1.39 -1.37
C LYS A 80 -11.00 0.80 -1.48
N ALA A 81 -10.10 1.18 -0.58
CA ALA A 81 -8.73 0.68 -0.55
C ALA A 81 -8.68 -0.82 -0.26
N SER A 82 -9.48 -1.34 0.69
CA SER A 82 -9.58 -2.78 0.96
C SER A 82 -10.00 -3.55 -0.29
N LYS A 83 -10.98 -3.03 -1.03
CA LYS A 83 -11.45 -3.64 -2.28
C LYS A 83 -10.38 -3.61 -3.37
N GLU A 84 -9.61 -2.53 -3.47
CA GLU A 84 -8.48 -2.43 -4.40
C GLU A 84 -7.41 -3.47 -4.08
N LEU A 85 -7.02 -3.59 -2.80
CA LEU A 85 -5.99 -4.54 -2.37
C LEU A 85 -6.41 -5.99 -2.55
N GLN A 86 -7.69 -6.31 -2.35
CA GLN A 86 -8.25 -7.63 -2.63
C GLN A 86 -8.49 -7.88 -4.14
N GLY A 87 -8.59 -6.81 -4.93
CA GLY A 87 -8.86 -6.85 -6.37
C GLY A 87 -7.59 -6.93 -7.23
N ASP A 88 -6.46 -6.43 -6.74
CA ASP A 88 -5.16 -6.46 -7.42
C ASP A 88 -4.63 -7.90 -7.61
N SER A 89 -5.07 -8.84 -6.77
CA SER A 89 -4.86 -10.29 -6.94
C SER A 89 -5.46 -10.88 -8.24
N GLY A 90 -6.21 -10.09 -9.03
CA GLY A 90 -6.82 -10.51 -10.29
C GLY A 90 -6.42 -9.72 -11.55
N ALA A 91 -5.56 -8.71 -11.48
CA ALA A 91 -5.33 -7.78 -12.59
C ALA A 91 -4.11 -8.09 -13.48
N LYS A 92 -3.73 -9.37 -13.66
CA LYS A 92 -3.08 -9.78 -14.91
C LYS A 92 -4.18 -10.14 -15.91
N LYS A 93 -4.67 -9.16 -16.67
CA LYS A 93 -5.51 -9.42 -17.85
C LYS A 93 -4.79 -10.46 -18.73
N PRO A 94 -5.32 -11.67 -18.96
CA PRO A 94 -4.89 -12.44 -20.10
C PRO A 94 -5.31 -11.65 -21.33
N GLY A 95 -4.34 -11.30 -22.17
CA GLY A 95 -4.63 -10.72 -23.48
C GLY A 95 -5.65 -11.61 -24.18
N VAL A 96 -6.78 -11.01 -24.55
CA VAL A 96 -7.79 -11.63 -25.41
C VAL A 96 -7.09 -12.25 -26.63
N PRO A 97 -7.26 -13.56 -26.90
CA PRO A 97 -6.93 -14.06 -28.22
C PRO A 97 -7.98 -13.50 -29.18
N ARG A 98 -7.57 -12.53 -30.00
CA ARG A 98 -8.35 -12.14 -31.17
C ARG A 98 -8.30 -13.31 -32.14
N THR A 99 -9.47 -13.86 -32.41
CA THR A 99 -9.75 -14.93 -33.37
C THR A 99 -9.36 -14.52 -34.79
N SER A 100 -8.60 -15.37 -35.49
CA SER A 100 -8.85 -15.88 -36.86
C SER A 100 -7.82 -16.94 -37.20
#